data_AF-A0A1N7N831-F1
#
_entry.id   AF-A0A1N7N831-F1
#
_cell.length_a   1.000
_cell.length_b   1.000
_cell.length_c   1.000
_cell.angle_alpha   90.00
_cell.angle_beta   90.00
_cell.angle_gamma   90.00
#
_symmetry.space_group_name_H-M   'P 1'
#
loop_
_entity.id
_entity.type
_entity.pdbx_description
1 polymer ?
#
loop_
_entity_poly.entity_id
_entity_poly.type
_entity_poly.pdbx_seq_one_letter_code
_entity_poly.pdbx_strand_id
1 'polypeptide(L)'
;MKIVKENKNPLKTIEIEFSQKVSGRQNKGMTLSVSNPFDKNLNYDAIINVVGKKGWFETSIIPIKPKLKNFEMWSQPIITIVLNNWRFDK
;
A
#
# COMPACT_ATOMS: atom_id res chain seq x y z
N MET A 1 6.59 2.27 -15.63
CA MET A 1 5.11 2.35 -15.61
C MET A 1 4.66 3.40 -16.61
N LYS A 2 3.52 3.19 -17.29
CA LYS A 2 2.93 4.18 -18.20
C LYS A 2 1.89 4.99 -17.42
N ILE A 3 2.03 6.31 -17.43
CA ILE A 3 1.02 7.19 -16.83
C ILE A 3 -0.20 7.19 -17.76
N VAL A 4 -1.39 6.97 -17.18
CA VAL A 4 -2.67 6.94 -17.88
C VAL A 4 -3.65 7.90 -17.21
N LYS A 5 -4.61 8.43 -17.97
CA LYS A 5 -5.63 9.35 -17.45
C LYS A 5 -6.60 8.67 -16.48
N GLU A 6 -6.96 7.41 -16.77
CA GLU A 6 -7.94 6.65 -16.01
C GLU A 6 -7.67 5.14 -16.11
N ASN A 7 -8.18 4.40 -15.13
CA ASN A 7 -8.23 2.94 -15.15
C ASN A 7 -9.51 2.45 -15.85
N LYS A 8 -9.38 1.98 -17.10
CA LYS A 8 -10.52 1.44 -17.87
C LYS A 8 -10.94 0.02 -17.47
N ASN A 9 -10.16 -0.66 -16.63
CA ASN A 9 -10.39 -2.05 -16.26
C ASN A 9 -10.22 -2.26 -14.74
N PRO A 10 -11.05 -1.63 -13.89
CA PRO A 10 -10.92 -1.72 -12.42
C PRO A 10 -11.01 -3.16 -11.91
N LEU A 11 -11.87 -3.98 -12.52
CA LEU A 11 -12.02 -5.41 -12.18
C LEU A 11 -10.83 -6.30 -12.58
N LYS A 12 -9.79 -5.73 -13.21
CA LYS A 12 -8.57 -6.44 -13.62
C LYS A 12 -7.30 -5.71 -13.20
N THR A 13 -7.42 -4.74 -12.29
CA THR A 13 -6.31 -3.88 -11.89
C THR A 13 -6.19 -3.85 -10.38
N ILE A 14 -4.99 -4.15 -9.87
CA ILE A 14 -4.66 -3.89 -8.46
C ILE A 14 -4.50 -2.39 -8.32
N GLU A 15 -5.29 -1.80 -7.43
CA GLU A 15 -5.23 -0.37 -7.14
C GLU A 15 -4.51 -0.16 -5.81
N ILE A 16 -3.53 0.74 -5.82
CA ILE A 16 -2.69 1.06 -4.68
C ILE A 16 -2.77 2.56 -4.48
N GLU A 17 -3.10 2.97 -3.26
CA GLU A 17 -3.09 4.37 -2.86
C GLU A 17 -2.32 4.50 -1.55
N PHE A 18 -1.34 5.40 -1.53
CA PHE A 18 -0.61 5.75 -0.34
C PHE A 18 -0.82 7.22 -0.05
N SER A 19 -1.44 7.53 1.08
CA SER A 19 -1.86 8.88 1.44
C SER A 19 -1.42 9.26 2.84
N GLN A 20 -1.24 10.56 3.05
CA GLN A 20 -0.96 11.15 4.33
C GLN A 20 -2.11 12.06 4.74
N LYS A 21 -2.64 11.87 5.94
CA LYS A 21 -3.55 12.83 6.56
C LYS A 21 -2.73 13.85 7.35
N VAL A 22 -2.87 15.13 7.02
CA VAL A 22 -2.21 16.25 7.70
C VAL A 22 -3.22 17.21 8.31
N SER A 23 -2.85 17.88 9.39
CA SER A 23 -3.58 19.00 9.97
C SER A 23 -2.58 20.10 10.33
N GLY A 24 -2.63 21.22 9.62
CA GLY A 24 -1.55 22.20 9.64
C GLY A 24 -0.23 21.56 9.20
N ARG A 25 0.81 21.69 10.04
CA ARG A 25 2.13 21.05 9.81
C ARG A 25 2.30 19.72 10.55
N GLN A 26 1.23 19.15 11.10
CA GLN A 26 1.30 17.91 11.88
C GLN A 26 0.77 16.71 11.08
N ASN A 27 1.53 15.62 11.11
CA ASN A 27 1.04 14.32 10.63
C ASN A 27 -0.09 13.82 11.53
N LYS A 28 -1.18 13.34 10.92
CA LYS A 28 -2.31 12.69 11.60
C LYS A 28 -2.46 11.22 11.22
N GLY A 29 -1.60 10.72 10.34
CA GLY A 29 -1.53 9.30 9.97
C GLY A 29 -1.14 9.12 8.50
N MET A 30 -0.46 8.02 8.21
CA MET A 30 -0.23 7.50 6.87
C MET A 30 -1.18 6.33 6.65
N THR A 31 -1.80 6.24 5.47
CA THR A 31 -2.65 5.12 5.09
C THR A 31 -2.17 4.54 3.76
N LEU A 32 -1.90 3.24 3.74
CA LEU A 32 -1.79 2.46 2.50
C LEU A 32 -3.12 1.73 2.30
N SER A 33 -3.71 1.90 1.13
CA SER A 33 -4.87 1.13 0.73
C SER A 33 -4.56 0.37 -0.55
N VAL A 34 -4.89 -0.93 -0.55
CA VAL A 34 -4.63 -1.81 -1.69
C VAL A 34 -5.87 -2.64 -1.97
N SER A 35 -6.34 -2.60 -3.20
CA SER A 35 -7.52 -3.32 -3.68
C SER A 35 -7.11 -4.53 -4.52
N ASN A 36 -7.66 -5.70 -4.21
CA ASN A 36 -7.46 -6.92 -4.97
C ASN A 36 -8.74 -7.24 -5.77
N PRO A 37 -8.74 -7.09 -7.10
CA PRO A 37 -9.93 -7.37 -7.91
C PRO A 37 -10.12 -8.85 -8.24
N PHE A 38 -9.15 -9.71 -7.89
CA PHE A 38 -9.10 -11.09 -8.35
C PHE A 38 -9.73 -12.08 -7.37
N ASP A 39 -9.92 -13.32 -7.84
CA ASP A 39 -10.51 -14.43 -7.08
C ASP A 39 -9.53 -15.17 -6.16
N LYS A 40 -8.30 -14.67 -6.00
CA LYS A 40 -7.24 -15.28 -5.19
C LYS A 40 -6.71 -14.29 -4.16
N ASN A 41 -6.23 -14.78 -3.02
CA ASN A 41 -5.51 -13.93 -2.06
C ASN A 41 -4.30 -13.31 -2.75
N LEU A 42 -4.12 -12.00 -2.56
CA LEU A 42 -2.98 -11.24 -3.02
C LEU A 42 -2.04 -10.99 -1.85
N ASN A 43 -0.79 -11.41 -2.00
CA ASN A 43 0.27 -11.20 -1.02
C ASN A 43 1.37 -10.33 -1.64
N TYR A 44 2.01 -9.54 -0.79
CA TYR A 44 3.19 -8.75 -1.12
C TYR A 44 3.94 -8.45 0.18
N ASP A 45 5.21 -8.14 0.05
CA ASP A 45 6.04 -7.76 1.17
C ASP A 45 6.24 -6.23 1.12
N ALA A 46 6.53 -5.61 2.27
CA ALA A 46 6.70 -4.18 2.36
C ALA A 46 7.89 -3.78 3.22
N ILE A 47 8.62 -2.79 2.76
CA ILE A 47 9.73 -2.18 3.48
C ILE A 47 9.53 -0.67 3.50
N ILE A 48 9.67 -0.05 4.66
CA ILE A 48 9.41 1.37 4.89
C ILE A 48 10.67 2.11 5.33
N ASN A 49 10.78 3.36 4.90
CA ASN A 49 11.73 4.34 5.41
C ASN A 49 10.94 5.46 6.09
N VAL A 50 11.26 5.73 7.35
CA VAL A 50 10.46 6.57 8.26
C VAL A 50 11.28 7.77 8.72
N VAL A 51 10.64 8.94 8.82
CA VAL A 51 11.28 10.15 9.34
C VAL A 51 11.88 9.91 10.72
N GLY A 52 13.14 10.33 10.91
CA GLY A 52 13.85 10.23 12.19
C GLY A 52 14.47 8.86 12.49
N LYS A 53 14.32 7.88 11.59
CA LYS A 53 15.00 6.58 11.69
C LYS A 53 15.98 6.41 10.54
N LYS A 54 17.14 5.80 10.82
CA LYS A 54 18.16 5.51 9.80
C LYS A 54 17.92 4.12 9.21
N GLY A 55 17.69 4.06 7.90
CA GLY A 55 17.61 2.80 7.16
C GLY A 55 16.19 2.39 6.77
N TRP A 56 16.09 1.16 6.29
CA TRP A 56 14.87 0.53 5.80
C TRP A 56 14.41 -0.54 6.79
N PHE A 57 13.10 -0.60 7.05
CA PHE A 57 12.53 -1.52 8.02
C PHE A 57 11.44 -2.35 7.35
N GLU A 58 11.49 -3.67 7.51
CA GLU A 58 10.39 -4.53 7.11
C GLU A 58 9.13 -4.17 7.92
N THR A 59 7.98 -4.15 7.26
CA THR A 59 6.68 -4.04 7.92
C THR A 59 5.83 -5.23 7.51
N SER A 60 5.05 -5.73 8.46
CA SER A 60 4.05 -6.74 8.17
C SER A 60 2.91 -6.10 7.38
N ILE A 61 2.36 -6.88 6.44
CA ILE A 61 1.20 -6.55 5.62
C ILE A 61 0.28 -7.76 5.68
N ILE A 62 -1.01 -7.53 5.89
CA ILE A 62 -1.98 -8.62 5.85
C ILE A 62 -2.32 -9.01 4.39
N PRO A 63 -2.41 -10.31 4.08
CA PRO A 63 -2.89 -10.79 2.78
C PRO A 63 -4.24 -10.15 2.41
N ILE A 64 -4.39 -9.76 1.15
CA ILE A 64 -5.63 -9.15 0.66
C ILE A 64 -6.49 -10.24 0.07
N LYS A 65 -7.59 -10.53 0.74
CA LYS A 65 -8.57 -11.52 0.29
C LYS A 65 -9.17 -11.18 -1.08
N PRO A 66 -9.76 -12.16 -1.78
CA PRO A 66 -10.37 -11.95 -3.08
C PRO A 66 -11.42 -10.86 -3.04
N LYS A 67 -11.41 -9.97 -4.05
CA LYS A 67 -12.41 -8.89 -4.22
C LYS A 67 -12.50 -7.92 -3.02
N LEU A 68 -11.48 -7.88 -2.17
CA LEU A 68 -11.44 -7.03 -0.99
C LEU A 68 -10.33 -5.98 -1.08
N LYS A 69 -10.46 -4.97 -0.22
CA LYS A 69 -9.52 -3.87 -0.06
C LYS A 69 -9.01 -3.86 1.38
N ASN A 70 -7.69 -3.82 1.55
CA ASN A 70 -7.05 -3.66 2.86
C ASN A 70 -6.64 -2.21 3.09
N PHE A 71 -6.55 -1.85 4.37
CA PHE A 71 -6.09 -0.56 4.85
C PHE A 71 -5.06 -0.78 5.95
N GLU A 72 -3.84 -0.32 5.71
CA GLU A 72 -2.74 -0.34 6.67
C GLU A 72 -2.48 1.09 7.12
N MET A 73 -2.33 1.31 8.42
CA MET A 73 -2.21 2.65 9.00
C MET A 73 -0.96 2.76 9.88
N TRP A 74 -0.21 3.84 9.71
CA TRP A 74 0.95 4.14 10.55
C TRP A 74 0.84 5.56 11.12
N SER A 75 1.20 5.71 12.40
CA SER A 75 1.25 7.02 13.06
C SER A 75 2.49 7.84 12.69
N GLN A 76 3.56 7.17 12.27
CA GLN A 76 4.84 7.79 11.92
C GLN A 76 4.83 8.24 10.46
N PRO A 77 5.37 9.42 10.11
CA PRO A 77 5.51 9.84 8.72
C PRO A 77 6.49 8.93 7.98
N ILE A 78 6.01 8.27 6.94
CA ILE A 78 6.82 7.42 6.06
C ILE A 78 7.30 8.27 4.89
N ILE A 79 8.62 8.30 4.68
CA ILE A 79 9.26 8.98 3.55
C ILE A 79 9.04 8.18 2.27
N THR A 80 9.22 6.87 2.35
CA THR A 80 9.11 5.97 1.20
C THR A 80 8.66 4.60 1.65
N ILE A 81 7.81 3.97 0.85
CA ILE A 81 7.40 2.58 0.99
C ILE A 81 7.75 1.83 -0.28
N VAL A 82 8.33 0.64 -0.13
CA VAL A 82 8.63 -0.29 -1.22
C VAL A 82 7.69 -1.48 -1.06
N LEU A 83 6.90 -1.76 -2.09
CA LEU A 83 6.01 -2.92 -2.16
C LEU A 83 6.57 -3.89 -3.19
N ASN A 84 6.95 -5.09 -2.77
CA ASN A 84 7.64 -6.05 -3.61
C ASN A 84 7.10 -7.47 -3.43
N ASN A 85 7.64 -8.40 -4.23
CA ASN A 85 7.31 -9.83 -4.16
C ASN A 85 5.80 -10.13 -4.27
N TRP A 86 5.11 -9.39 -5.16
CA TRP A 86 3.68 -9.56 -5.42
C TRP A 86 3.38 -10.96 -5.95
N ARG A 87 2.43 -11.64 -5.31
CA ARG A 87 2.10 -13.03 -5.63
C ARG A 87 0.65 -13.35 -5.25
N PHE A 88 0.01 -14.20 -6.04
CA PHE A 88 -1.25 -14.82 -5.64
C PHE A 88 -0.97 -16.13 -4.92
N ASP A 89 -1.85 -16.50 -3.99
CA ASP A 89 -1.87 -17.89 -3.49
C ASP A 89 -2.10 -18.86 -4.66
N LYS A 90 -1.63 -20.10 -4.51
CA LYS A 90 -1.76 -21.14 -5.54
C LYS A 90 -3.22 -21.47 -5.81
#